data_AF-A0A661JSC3-F1
#
_entry.id   AF-A0A661JSC3-F1
#
_cell.length_a   1.000
_cell.length_b   1.000
_cell.length_c   1.000
_cell.angle_alpha   90.00
_cell.angle_beta   90.00
_cell.angle_gamma   90.00
#
_symmetry.space_group_name_H-M   'P 1'
#
loop_
_entity.id
_entity.type
_entity.pdbx_description
1 polymer ?
#
loop_
_entity_poly.entity_id
_entity_poly.type
_entity_poly.pdbx_seq_one_letter_code
_entity_poly.pdbx_strand_id
1 'polypeptide(L)'
;MYYSNKYILASLFLVTVLVVWLIWKVERNKTPLSSKEKCLDCHKQVTDPSKSHPVEAFGCYQCHLGNPYSTDKASAHYGMIRNPGDLEIVAKTCGKAKCHPEQIQRISRSLMATNRGIIGTLLERWENRDNPDIDVLYIKTNGTGKSLALDLYVKMCAGCHLWQKREPHKGWPKNRGGGCSACHTVGKFNKLKKTNTEYNHPRISTIIPVENCLRCHNRSARMGLSYLGIYESSGYGTPFHGSSPSEKRLTGRRFYMNLPADVHWKKHQLLCIDCHTGKGLMGDGNRYNHFEEQVEITCEACHLPQFRLIDDTDAAARKLASSNGKIMLPKNISIAHAKKNSPLYNLQRKNKSINFFMKKSGKEIKFTPLDTTRAYHNLRGHERLRCQACHSRWMPQCYGCHYVYTKSEKQKDWIWGKKSLGRWKEFRYFIRFENPTLGVDFDNTIMPFSPCQVLVRTRKTASDRPVPTGTKHMIMSAFDPHTTLKESRSCIDCHRNPKTLGLGEGTLTRKTGKWTFSSVFDTS
;
A
#
# COMPACT_ATOMS: atom_id res chain seq x y z
N MET A 1 -26.46 -17.70 -65.13
CA MET A 1 -26.12 -17.67 -63.69
C MET A 1 -25.11 -18.78 -63.34
N TYR A 2 -24.01 -18.94 -64.08
CA TYR A 2 -23.09 -20.09 -63.95
C TYR A 2 -21.58 -19.73 -63.90
N TYR A 3 -21.24 -18.45 -63.74
CA TYR A 3 -19.85 -17.98 -63.68
C TYR A 3 -19.36 -17.60 -62.27
N SER A 4 -20.23 -17.57 -61.27
CA SER A 4 -19.87 -17.13 -59.90
C SER A 4 -19.22 -18.21 -59.04
N ASN A 5 -19.35 -19.50 -59.39
CA ASN A 5 -18.94 -20.60 -58.51
C ASN A 5 -17.43 -20.91 -58.61
N LYS A 6 -16.80 -20.64 -59.77
CA LYS A 6 -15.36 -20.89 -59.98
C LYS A 6 -14.47 -19.94 -59.16
N TYR A 7 -14.87 -18.67 -59.03
CA TYR A 7 -14.11 -17.68 -58.25
C TYR A 7 -14.23 -17.89 -56.73
N ILE A 8 -15.38 -18.37 -56.26
CA ILE A 8 -15.60 -18.71 -54.85
C ILE A 8 -14.75 -19.94 -54.48
N LEU A 9 -14.73 -20.97 -55.33
CA LEU A 9 -13.89 -22.16 -55.13
C LEU A 9 -12.39 -21.83 -55.18
N ALA A 10 -11.96 -20.97 -56.10
CA ALA A 10 -10.56 -20.53 -56.17
C ALA A 10 -10.15 -19.68 -54.94
N SER A 11 -11.06 -18.84 -54.45
CA SER A 11 -10.82 -18.01 -53.25
C SER A 11 -10.77 -18.87 -51.99
N LEU A 12 -11.68 -19.84 -51.85
CA LEU A 12 -11.65 -20.82 -50.77
C LEU A 12 -10.36 -21.64 -50.81
N PHE A 13 -9.94 -22.11 -51.99
CA PHE A 13 -8.68 -22.83 -52.14
C PHE A 13 -7.48 -21.98 -51.70
N LEU A 14 -7.40 -20.72 -52.13
CA LEU A 14 -6.34 -19.78 -51.71
C LEU A 14 -6.34 -19.52 -50.21
N VAL A 15 -7.50 -19.31 -49.60
CA VAL A 15 -7.64 -19.13 -48.15
C VAL A 15 -7.22 -20.42 -47.41
N THR A 16 -7.62 -21.58 -47.92
CA THR A 16 -7.28 -22.87 -47.29
C THR A 16 -5.77 -23.12 -47.39
N VAL A 17 -5.15 -22.84 -48.53
CA VAL A 17 -3.69 -22.91 -48.71
C VAL A 17 -2.98 -21.93 -47.79
N LEU A 18 -3.49 -20.71 -47.63
CA LEU A 18 -2.92 -19.71 -46.74
C LEU A 18 -3.05 -20.12 -45.25
N VAL A 19 -4.18 -20.70 -44.87
CA VAL A 19 -4.44 -21.23 -43.53
C VAL A 19 -3.56 -22.46 -43.26
N VAL A 20 -3.45 -23.39 -44.20
CA VAL A 20 -2.55 -24.56 -44.09
C VAL A 20 -1.09 -24.11 -44.04
N TRP A 21 -0.70 -23.11 -44.83
CA TRP A 21 0.65 -22.53 -44.77
C TRP A 21 0.92 -21.82 -43.45
N LEU A 22 -0.06 -21.10 -42.89
CA LEU A 22 0.01 -20.50 -41.57
C LEU A 22 0.11 -21.56 -40.47
N ILE A 23 -0.70 -22.61 -40.52
CA ILE A 23 -0.65 -23.75 -39.59
C ILE A 23 0.70 -24.44 -39.70
N TRP A 24 1.16 -24.76 -40.91
CA TRP A 24 2.46 -25.38 -41.15
C TRP A 24 3.62 -24.49 -40.70
N LYS A 25 3.54 -23.17 -40.89
CA LYS A 25 4.53 -22.20 -40.38
C LYS A 25 4.52 -22.12 -38.85
N VAL A 26 3.34 -22.18 -38.22
CA VAL A 26 3.19 -22.26 -36.77
C VAL A 26 3.74 -23.58 -36.24
N GLU A 27 3.52 -24.69 -36.93
CA GLU A 27 4.03 -26.02 -36.55
C GLU A 27 5.52 -26.20 -36.80
N ARG A 28 6.08 -25.68 -37.90
CA ARG A 28 7.54 -25.61 -38.10
C ARG A 28 8.23 -24.70 -37.09
N ASN A 29 7.54 -23.68 -36.60
CA ASN A 29 8.01 -22.82 -35.51
C ASN A 29 7.69 -23.38 -34.12
N LYS A 30 7.10 -24.58 -34.00
CA LYS A 30 7.21 -25.38 -32.77
C LYS A 30 8.62 -25.95 -32.73
N THR A 31 9.58 -25.09 -32.42
CA THR A 31 10.94 -25.50 -32.06
C THR A 31 10.84 -26.54 -30.95
N PRO A 32 11.67 -27.60 -30.96
CA PRO A 32 11.69 -28.55 -29.85
C PRO A 32 11.89 -27.82 -28.52
N LEU A 33 11.26 -28.32 -27.46
CA LEU A 33 11.31 -27.81 -26.09
C LEU A 33 12.72 -27.85 -25.44
N SER A 34 13.80 -27.87 -26.22
CA SER A 34 15.18 -28.03 -25.75
C SER A 34 16.19 -27.02 -26.33
N SER A 35 15.79 -26.04 -27.16
CA SER A 35 16.75 -24.98 -27.55
C SER A 35 16.87 -23.94 -26.45
N LYS A 36 18.06 -23.82 -25.84
CA LYS A 36 18.40 -22.74 -24.88
C LYS A 36 18.03 -21.37 -25.48
N GLU A 37 17.49 -20.48 -24.65
CA GLU A 37 17.21 -19.10 -25.07
C GLU A 37 18.51 -18.37 -25.48
N LYS A 38 18.41 -17.46 -26.45
CA LYS A 38 19.52 -16.69 -27.02
C LYS A 38 19.71 -15.32 -26.36
N CYS A 39 18.95 -15.03 -25.30
CA CYS A 39 19.01 -13.76 -24.58
C CYS A 39 20.43 -13.46 -24.08
N LEU A 40 21.12 -14.50 -23.57
CA LEU A 40 22.46 -14.40 -23.00
C LEU A 40 23.57 -14.28 -24.07
N ASP A 41 23.27 -14.48 -25.35
CA ASP A 41 24.25 -14.27 -26.44
C ASP A 41 24.66 -12.79 -26.51
N CYS A 42 23.71 -11.89 -26.26
CA CYS A 42 23.92 -10.45 -26.16
C CYS A 42 24.05 -9.96 -24.71
N HIS A 43 23.29 -10.53 -23.77
CA HIS A 43 23.29 -10.14 -22.35
C HIS A 43 24.15 -11.09 -21.50
N LYS A 44 25.46 -11.08 -21.76
CA LYS A 44 26.40 -12.10 -21.28
C LYS A 44 26.58 -12.16 -19.76
N GLN A 45 26.38 -11.06 -19.04
CA GLN A 45 26.56 -11.03 -17.59
C GLN A 45 25.36 -10.39 -16.91
N VAL A 46 24.40 -11.21 -16.50
CA VAL A 46 23.20 -10.77 -15.77
C VAL A 46 23.23 -11.36 -14.36
N THR A 47 23.06 -10.51 -13.36
CA THR A 47 22.92 -10.98 -11.97
C THR A 47 21.53 -11.59 -11.74
N ASP A 48 21.42 -12.56 -10.83
CA ASP A 48 20.13 -13.14 -10.49
C ASP A 48 19.20 -12.12 -9.80
N PRO A 49 17.90 -12.08 -10.15
CA PRO A 49 16.93 -11.26 -9.42
C PRO A 49 16.83 -11.66 -7.95
N SER A 50 16.94 -12.95 -7.64
CA SER A 50 16.95 -13.49 -6.27
C SER A 50 17.48 -14.93 -6.27
N LYS A 51 17.88 -15.42 -5.10
CA LYS A 51 18.29 -16.83 -4.91
C LYS A 51 17.23 -17.85 -5.35
N SER A 52 15.95 -17.50 -5.27
CA SER A 52 14.83 -18.36 -5.66
C SER A 52 14.46 -18.25 -7.13
N HIS A 53 15.11 -17.36 -7.87
CA HIS A 53 14.85 -17.12 -9.29
C HIS A 53 16.18 -16.97 -10.06
N PRO A 54 17.07 -17.97 -10.04
CA PRO A 54 18.31 -17.88 -10.79
C PRO A 54 18.06 -17.87 -12.30
N VAL A 55 18.77 -17.00 -13.03
CA VAL A 55 18.62 -16.84 -14.48
C VAL A 55 18.93 -18.15 -15.21
N GLU A 56 19.89 -18.92 -14.72
CA GLU A 56 20.24 -20.22 -15.28
C GLU A 56 19.07 -21.22 -15.29
N ALA A 57 18.22 -21.20 -14.25
CA ALA A 57 17.11 -22.15 -14.14
C ALA A 57 15.85 -21.68 -14.88
N PHE A 58 15.59 -20.37 -14.92
CA PHE A 58 14.33 -19.83 -15.44
C PHE A 58 14.46 -19.18 -16.82
N GLY A 59 15.64 -18.72 -17.20
CA GLY A 59 15.84 -17.84 -18.34
C GLY A 59 15.17 -16.47 -18.18
N CYS A 60 15.34 -15.62 -19.19
CA CYS A 60 14.80 -14.28 -19.27
C CYS A 60 13.34 -14.31 -19.73
N TYR A 61 13.03 -15.15 -20.73
CA TYR A 61 11.72 -15.18 -21.41
C TYR A 61 10.56 -15.48 -20.46
N GLN A 62 10.77 -16.33 -19.44
CA GLN A 62 9.69 -16.71 -18.54
C GLN A 62 9.05 -15.51 -17.83
N CYS A 63 9.86 -14.49 -17.55
CA CYS A 63 9.44 -13.24 -16.93
C CYS A 63 9.24 -12.14 -17.97
N HIS A 64 10.22 -11.93 -18.85
CA HIS A 64 10.25 -10.77 -19.73
C HIS A 64 9.53 -10.97 -21.06
N LEU A 65 9.04 -12.18 -21.37
CA LEU A 65 8.44 -12.52 -22.66
C LEU A 65 9.41 -12.17 -23.82
N GLY A 66 8.91 -11.81 -24.99
CA GLY A 66 9.72 -11.59 -26.19
C GLY A 66 9.92 -12.85 -27.02
N ASN A 67 10.86 -12.80 -27.97
CA ASN A 67 11.25 -13.96 -28.78
C ASN A 67 12.61 -14.50 -28.30
N PRO A 68 12.65 -15.61 -27.54
CA PRO A 68 13.89 -16.15 -26.99
C PRO A 68 14.81 -16.81 -28.03
N TYR A 69 14.38 -16.96 -29.28
CA TYR A 69 15.11 -17.75 -30.29
C TYR A 69 15.81 -16.91 -31.35
N SER A 70 15.63 -15.58 -31.30
CA SER A 70 16.27 -14.64 -32.23
C SER A 70 17.44 -13.91 -31.58
N THR A 71 18.52 -13.73 -32.34
CA THR A 71 19.64 -12.82 -32.00
C THR A 71 19.46 -11.45 -32.66
N ASP A 72 18.50 -11.29 -33.57
CA ASP A 72 18.13 -9.98 -34.09
C ASP A 72 17.42 -9.17 -33.00
N LYS A 73 17.93 -7.95 -32.74
CA LYS A 73 17.47 -7.10 -31.64
C LYS A 73 15.99 -6.75 -31.75
N ALA A 74 15.48 -6.45 -32.94
CA ALA A 74 14.08 -6.06 -33.11
C ALA A 74 13.16 -7.26 -32.87
N SER A 75 13.51 -8.40 -33.44
CA SER A 75 12.79 -9.66 -33.31
C SER A 75 12.81 -10.19 -31.88
N ALA A 76 13.97 -10.21 -31.23
CA ALA A 76 14.15 -10.71 -29.85
C ALA A 76 13.32 -9.92 -28.84
N HIS A 77 13.31 -8.59 -28.97
CA HIS A 77 12.57 -7.71 -28.06
C HIS A 77 11.11 -7.50 -28.43
N TYR A 78 10.63 -8.05 -29.56
CA TYR A 78 9.24 -7.91 -29.98
C TYR A 78 8.30 -8.54 -28.93
N GLY A 79 7.44 -7.72 -28.33
CA GLY A 79 6.53 -8.16 -27.25
C GLY A 79 7.19 -8.36 -25.88
N MET A 80 8.47 -7.98 -25.71
CA MET A 80 9.14 -8.03 -24.42
C MET A 80 8.54 -7.01 -23.45
N ILE A 81 8.40 -7.43 -22.19
CA ILE A 81 7.88 -6.64 -21.10
C ILE A 81 8.99 -6.28 -20.13
N ARG A 82 9.16 -4.99 -19.88
CA ARG A 82 10.20 -4.48 -18.97
C ARG A 82 9.92 -4.80 -17.50
N ASN A 83 8.66 -4.71 -17.08
CA ASN A 83 8.25 -5.00 -15.70
C ASN A 83 7.29 -6.20 -15.66
N PRO A 84 7.79 -7.40 -15.34
CA PRO A 84 6.94 -8.59 -15.27
C PRO A 84 5.95 -8.54 -14.09
N GLY A 85 6.15 -7.66 -13.11
CA GLY A 85 5.30 -7.54 -11.93
C GLY A 85 4.03 -6.69 -12.11
N ASP A 86 3.85 -6.04 -13.26
CA ASP A 86 2.68 -5.18 -13.53
C ASP A 86 1.38 -6.01 -13.50
N LEU A 87 0.37 -5.55 -12.75
CA LEU A 87 -0.88 -6.31 -12.58
C LEU A 87 -1.64 -6.57 -13.89
N GLU A 88 -1.40 -5.75 -14.92
CA GLU A 88 -2.01 -5.93 -16.26
C GLU A 88 -1.48 -7.17 -17.00
N ILE A 89 -0.26 -7.61 -16.68
CA ILE A 89 0.43 -8.69 -17.40
C ILE A 89 0.86 -9.84 -16.49
N VAL A 90 0.76 -9.67 -15.17
CA VAL A 90 1.29 -10.61 -14.16
C VAL A 90 0.76 -12.04 -14.31
N ALA A 91 -0.47 -12.20 -14.82
CA ALA A 91 -1.05 -13.50 -15.14
C ALA A 91 -0.24 -14.28 -16.20
N LYS A 92 0.44 -13.57 -17.11
CA LYS A 92 1.32 -14.14 -18.13
C LYS A 92 2.78 -14.19 -17.70
N THR A 93 3.12 -13.85 -16.46
CA THR A 93 4.50 -13.84 -15.94
C THR A 93 4.55 -14.56 -14.59
N CYS A 94 4.44 -13.83 -13.48
CA CYS A 94 4.61 -14.37 -12.13
C CYS A 94 3.53 -15.37 -11.72
N GLY A 95 2.34 -15.35 -12.31
CA GLY A 95 1.29 -16.34 -11.99
C GLY A 95 0.86 -17.20 -13.16
N LYS A 96 1.80 -17.52 -14.04
CA LYS A 96 1.71 -18.75 -14.83
C LYS A 96 1.53 -19.97 -13.91
N ALA A 97 1.02 -21.06 -14.48
CA ALA A 97 0.99 -22.35 -13.81
C ALA A 97 2.39 -22.72 -13.28
N LYS A 98 2.45 -23.32 -12.08
CA LYS A 98 3.68 -23.66 -11.35
C LYS A 98 4.51 -22.48 -10.81
N CYS A 99 4.05 -21.23 -10.95
CA CYS A 99 4.67 -20.06 -10.33
C CYS A 99 3.86 -19.58 -9.10
N HIS A 100 3.22 -18.40 -9.19
CA HIS A 100 2.43 -17.80 -8.10
C HIS A 100 0.97 -17.47 -8.49
N PRO A 101 0.20 -18.40 -9.11
CA PRO A 101 -1.17 -18.12 -9.55
C PRO A 101 -2.12 -17.77 -8.40
N GLU A 102 -1.97 -18.42 -7.25
CA GLU A 102 -2.75 -18.13 -6.04
C GLU A 102 -2.57 -16.67 -5.57
N GLN A 103 -1.35 -16.14 -5.65
CA GLN A 103 -1.07 -14.77 -5.21
C GLN A 103 -1.76 -13.74 -6.12
N ILE A 104 -1.92 -14.04 -7.42
CA ILE A 104 -2.67 -13.17 -8.35
C ILE A 104 -4.16 -13.13 -7.98
N GLN A 105 -4.75 -14.30 -7.71
CA GLN A 105 -6.17 -14.39 -7.37
C GLN A 105 -6.50 -13.63 -6.08
N ARG A 106 -5.54 -13.54 -5.16
CA ARG A 106 -5.66 -12.81 -3.90
C ARG A 106 -5.42 -11.31 -4.09
N ILE A 107 -4.29 -10.93 -4.70
CA ILE A 107 -3.91 -9.51 -4.81
C ILE A 107 -4.92 -8.71 -5.62
N SER A 108 -5.47 -9.27 -6.69
CA SER A 108 -6.47 -8.62 -7.53
C SER A 108 -7.76 -8.25 -6.79
N ARG A 109 -8.06 -8.92 -5.67
CA ARG A 109 -9.23 -8.67 -4.82
C ARG A 109 -8.93 -7.84 -3.57
N SER A 110 -7.66 -7.68 -3.23
CA SER A 110 -7.22 -6.89 -2.07
C SER A 110 -7.58 -5.40 -2.18
N LEU A 111 -7.79 -4.74 -1.04
CA LEU A 111 -8.05 -3.30 -0.98
C LEU A 111 -6.95 -2.44 -1.60
N MET A 112 -5.68 -2.87 -1.54
CA MET A 112 -4.59 -2.12 -2.20
C MET A 112 -4.67 -2.16 -3.73
N ALA A 113 -5.26 -3.22 -4.30
CA ALA A 113 -5.45 -3.35 -5.73
C ALA A 113 -6.82 -2.85 -6.20
N THR A 114 -7.87 -2.95 -5.39
CA THR A 114 -9.22 -2.53 -5.79
C THR A 114 -9.51 -1.07 -5.40
N ASN A 115 -8.87 -0.56 -4.35
CA ASN A 115 -9.14 0.74 -3.72
C ASN A 115 -10.63 0.99 -3.39
N ARG A 116 -11.44 -0.07 -3.23
CA ARG A 116 -12.88 0.01 -2.96
C ARG A 116 -13.21 0.90 -1.77
N GLY A 117 -12.48 0.80 -0.66
CA GLY A 117 -12.73 1.66 0.50
C GLY A 117 -12.51 3.16 0.24
N ILE A 118 -11.46 3.53 -0.50
CA ILE A 118 -11.21 4.94 -0.87
C ILE A 118 -12.28 5.44 -1.83
N ILE A 119 -12.62 4.64 -2.84
CA ILE A 119 -13.60 5.00 -3.86
C ILE A 119 -15.00 5.10 -3.25
N GLY A 120 -15.41 4.10 -2.48
CA GLY A 120 -16.68 4.07 -1.76
C GLY A 120 -16.83 5.28 -0.83
N THR A 121 -15.82 5.59 -0.01
CA THR A 121 -15.85 6.78 0.86
C THR A 121 -15.99 8.08 0.04
N LEU A 122 -15.30 8.20 -1.09
CA LEU A 122 -15.40 9.39 -1.92
C LEU A 122 -16.79 9.53 -2.54
N LEU A 123 -17.36 8.45 -3.07
CA LEU A 123 -18.70 8.44 -3.66
C LEU A 123 -19.79 8.71 -2.62
N GLU A 124 -19.71 8.04 -1.47
CA GLU A 124 -20.65 8.21 -0.35
C GLU A 124 -20.63 9.67 0.12
N ARG A 125 -19.44 10.20 0.43
CA ARG A 125 -19.33 11.53 1.06
C ARG A 125 -19.58 12.66 0.09
N TRP A 126 -19.11 12.58 -1.16
CA TRP A 126 -19.19 13.71 -2.09
C TRP A 126 -20.42 13.68 -3.00
N GLU A 127 -20.96 12.49 -3.27
CA GLU A 127 -22.03 12.30 -4.25
C GLU A 127 -23.26 11.61 -3.65
N ASN A 128 -23.28 11.34 -2.34
CA ASN A 128 -24.33 10.59 -1.65
C ASN A 128 -24.69 9.29 -2.37
N ARG A 129 -23.65 8.65 -2.93
CA ARG A 129 -23.78 7.45 -3.75
C ARG A 129 -23.00 6.35 -3.08
N ASP A 130 -23.70 5.37 -2.53
CA ASP A 130 -23.06 4.12 -2.14
C ASP A 130 -23.09 3.15 -3.34
N ASN A 131 -21.92 2.67 -3.73
CA ASN A 131 -21.81 1.60 -4.71
C ASN A 131 -20.53 0.80 -4.40
N PRO A 132 -20.66 -0.31 -3.67
CA PRO A 132 -19.49 -1.09 -3.27
C PRO A 132 -18.77 -1.69 -4.49
N ASP A 133 -19.45 -1.87 -5.63
CA ASP A 133 -18.90 -2.56 -6.80
C ASP A 133 -17.96 -1.73 -7.67
N ILE A 134 -17.85 -0.42 -7.41
CA ILE A 134 -16.90 0.43 -8.12
C ILE A 134 -15.49 0.24 -7.53
N ASP A 135 -14.65 -0.42 -8.31
CA ASP A 135 -13.22 -0.52 -8.07
C ASP A 135 -12.41 0.09 -9.22
N VAL A 136 -11.09 -0.01 -9.16
CA VAL A 136 -10.24 0.55 -10.22
C VAL A 136 -10.42 -0.13 -11.57
N LEU A 137 -10.70 -1.43 -11.61
CA LEU A 137 -10.92 -2.11 -12.88
C LEU A 137 -12.23 -1.63 -13.52
N TYR A 138 -13.27 -1.42 -12.72
CA TYR A 138 -14.49 -0.76 -13.19
C TYR A 138 -14.17 0.61 -13.81
N ILE A 139 -13.43 1.47 -13.11
CA ILE A 139 -13.10 2.82 -13.60
C ILE A 139 -12.28 2.74 -14.88
N LYS A 140 -11.34 1.80 -14.98
CA LYS A 140 -10.49 1.62 -16.16
C LYS A 140 -11.30 1.27 -17.41
N THR A 141 -12.35 0.47 -17.24
CA THR A 141 -13.24 0.03 -18.33
C THR A 141 -14.30 1.08 -18.67
N ASN A 142 -14.99 1.61 -17.66
CA ASN A 142 -16.19 2.43 -17.83
C ASN A 142 -15.91 3.94 -17.79
N GLY A 143 -14.70 4.34 -17.41
CA GLY A 143 -14.36 5.74 -17.18
C GLY A 143 -14.92 6.30 -15.87
N THR A 144 -14.76 7.60 -15.68
CA THR A 144 -15.27 8.33 -14.50
C THR A 144 -16.68 8.91 -14.71
N GLY A 145 -17.18 8.95 -15.96
CA GLY A 145 -18.43 9.62 -16.30
C GLY A 145 -18.41 11.11 -15.89
N LYS A 146 -19.50 11.57 -15.27
CA LYS A 146 -19.63 12.95 -14.74
C LYS A 146 -19.27 13.06 -13.25
N SER A 147 -18.74 12.00 -12.63
CA SER A 147 -18.43 11.97 -11.20
C SER A 147 -17.18 12.80 -10.88
N LEU A 148 -17.33 13.82 -10.04
CA LEU A 148 -16.21 14.61 -9.52
C LEU A 148 -15.40 13.82 -8.50
N ALA A 149 -16.06 12.92 -7.76
CA ALA A 149 -15.40 12.04 -6.79
C ALA A 149 -14.44 11.06 -7.48
N LEU A 150 -14.89 10.42 -8.57
CA LEU A 150 -14.04 9.55 -9.38
C LEU A 150 -12.97 10.35 -10.15
N ASP A 151 -13.28 11.54 -10.64
CA ASP A 151 -12.30 12.43 -11.29
C ASP A 151 -11.17 12.83 -10.33
N LEU A 152 -11.52 13.20 -9.08
CA LEU A 152 -10.56 13.44 -8.02
C LEU A 152 -9.69 12.20 -7.77
N TYR A 153 -10.31 11.03 -7.65
CA TYR A 153 -9.60 9.77 -7.41
C TYR A 153 -8.56 9.50 -8.49
N VAL A 154 -8.95 9.51 -9.78
CA VAL A 154 -8.03 9.15 -10.89
C VAL A 154 -6.89 10.16 -11.07
N LYS A 155 -7.05 11.41 -10.63
CA LYS A 155 -6.04 12.48 -10.78
C LYS A 155 -5.18 12.73 -9.55
N MET A 156 -5.70 12.48 -8.34
CA MET A 156 -5.03 12.82 -7.08
C MET A 156 -4.61 11.58 -6.28
N CYS A 157 -5.39 10.50 -6.33
CA CYS A 157 -5.23 9.33 -5.45
C CYS A 157 -4.62 8.14 -6.19
N ALA A 158 -5.05 7.89 -7.42
CA ALA A 158 -4.63 6.75 -8.23
C ALA A 158 -3.13 6.73 -8.55
N GLY A 159 -2.40 7.84 -8.37
CA GLY A 159 -0.93 7.85 -8.50
C GLY A 159 -0.19 7.00 -7.46
N CYS A 160 -0.87 6.52 -6.42
CA CYS A 160 -0.32 5.57 -5.43
C CYS A 160 -0.83 4.13 -5.64
N HIS A 161 -1.66 3.88 -6.64
CA HIS A 161 -2.37 2.62 -6.81
C HIS A 161 -1.52 1.53 -7.48
N LEU A 162 -1.79 0.25 -7.16
CA LEU A 162 -0.95 -0.87 -7.59
C LEU A 162 -1.02 -1.19 -9.09
N TRP A 163 -2.13 -0.86 -9.76
CA TRP A 163 -2.29 -1.11 -11.21
C TRP A 163 -1.58 -0.06 -12.07
N GLN A 164 -1.01 0.97 -11.45
CA GLN A 164 -0.16 1.93 -12.14
C GLN A 164 1.08 1.25 -12.70
N LYS A 165 1.47 1.64 -13.92
CA LYS A 165 2.80 1.32 -14.42
C LYS A 165 3.86 1.95 -13.52
N ARG A 166 4.98 1.25 -13.38
CA ARG A 166 6.07 1.76 -12.56
C ARG A 166 6.72 2.98 -13.21
N GLU A 167 6.49 4.16 -12.64
CA GLU A 167 7.09 5.41 -13.12
C GLU A 167 8.12 5.98 -12.14
N PRO A 168 9.25 6.52 -12.63
CA PRO A 168 10.20 7.23 -11.78
C PRO A 168 9.67 8.60 -11.36
N HIS A 169 9.51 8.81 -10.06
CA HIS A 169 9.13 10.10 -9.49
C HIS A 169 10.36 10.85 -8.93
N LYS A 170 10.40 12.18 -9.08
CA LYS A 170 11.41 13.07 -8.47
C LYS A 170 11.11 13.26 -6.97
N GLY A 171 12.13 13.10 -6.11
CA GLY A 171 12.06 13.26 -4.64
C GLY A 171 11.94 11.93 -3.85
N TRP A 172 11.99 11.97 -2.52
CA TRP A 172 11.83 10.77 -1.66
C TRP A 172 10.45 10.72 -0.97
N PRO A 173 9.74 9.58 -0.93
CA PRO A 173 10.11 8.28 -1.51
C PRO A 173 9.93 8.20 -3.04
N LYS A 174 10.84 7.47 -3.71
CA LYS A 174 10.91 7.33 -5.18
C LYS A 174 10.13 6.12 -5.68
N ASN A 175 9.58 6.26 -6.90
CA ASN A 175 8.87 5.24 -7.68
C ASN A 175 7.54 4.79 -7.05
N ARG A 176 6.48 4.65 -7.86
CA ARG A 176 5.16 4.15 -7.43
C ARG A 176 4.62 3.20 -8.50
N GLY A 177 3.65 2.38 -8.11
CA GLY A 177 3.07 1.38 -9.00
C GLY A 177 4.01 0.21 -9.31
N GLY A 178 3.58 -0.61 -10.25
CA GLY A 178 4.31 -1.76 -10.75
C GLY A 178 3.80 -3.10 -10.24
N GLY A 179 2.57 -3.17 -9.71
CA GLY A 179 2.00 -4.39 -9.13
C GLY A 179 2.92 -5.06 -8.10
N CYS A 180 3.32 -6.30 -8.35
CA CYS A 180 4.20 -7.07 -7.47
C CYS A 180 5.54 -6.36 -7.23
N SER A 181 6.09 -5.70 -8.26
CA SER A 181 7.37 -4.97 -8.17
C SER A 181 7.29 -3.71 -7.30
N ALA A 182 6.07 -3.21 -7.00
CA ALA A 182 5.88 -2.06 -6.12
C ALA A 182 6.49 -2.33 -4.73
N CYS A 183 6.29 -3.57 -4.24
CA CYS A 183 6.79 -4.04 -2.97
C CYS A 183 8.06 -4.89 -3.11
N HIS A 184 8.06 -5.88 -4.01
CA HIS A 184 9.10 -6.91 -4.02
C HIS A 184 10.42 -6.48 -4.65
N THR A 185 10.47 -5.40 -5.44
CA THR A 185 11.73 -4.90 -5.98
C THR A 185 12.39 -3.91 -5.02
N VAL A 186 13.60 -4.24 -4.59
CA VAL A 186 14.33 -3.58 -3.50
C VAL A 186 15.73 -3.15 -3.95
N GLY A 187 16.31 -2.16 -3.24
CA GLY A 187 17.65 -1.65 -3.54
C GLY A 187 17.67 -0.55 -4.62
N LYS A 188 18.89 -0.15 -5.02
CA LYS A 188 19.09 0.87 -6.06
C LYS A 188 18.88 0.24 -7.44
N PHE A 189 18.10 0.92 -8.27
CA PHE A 189 18.03 0.61 -9.69
C PHE A 189 19.26 1.21 -10.36
N ASN A 190 20.20 0.37 -10.77
CA ASN A 190 21.29 0.86 -11.61
C ASN A 190 20.69 1.28 -12.96
N LYS A 191 21.07 2.47 -13.44
CA LYS A 191 20.77 2.84 -14.82
C LYS A 191 21.60 1.91 -15.71
N LEU A 192 20.93 1.21 -16.63
CA LEU A 192 21.58 0.54 -17.75
C LEU A 192 22.51 1.55 -18.43
N LYS A 193 23.83 1.32 -18.40
CA LYS A 193 24.76 2.01 -19.30
C LYS A 193 24.53 1.39 -20.69
N LYS A 194 24.31 2.23 -21.71
CA LYS A 194 23.95 1.82 -23.08
C LYS A 194 24.96 0.87 -23.75
N THR A 195 26.18 0.76 -23.22
CA THR A 195 27.32 0.06 -23.80
C THR A 195 27.67 -1.25 -23.10
N ASN A 196 27.02 -1.59 -21.98
CA ASN A 196 27.43 -2.76 -21.20
C ASN A 196 26.61 -4.00 -21.57
N THR A 197 27.33 -5.08 -21.91
CA THR A 197 26.86 -6.47 -21.91
C THR A 197 26.62 -7.01 -20.49
N GLU A 198 27.06 -6.25 -19.48
CA GLU A 198 26.84 -6.51 -18.06
C GLU A 198 25.63 -5.75 -17.52
N TYR A 199 24.70 -6.48 -16.91
CA TYR A 199 23.47 -5.96 -16.36
C TYR A 199 23.27 -6.42 -14.91
N ASN A 200 23.22 -5.46 -13.99
CA ASN A 200 22.79 -5.75 -12.63
C ASN A 200 21.25 -5.74 -12.56
N HIS A 201 20.66 -6.92 -12.53
CA HIS A 201 19.22 -7.11 -12.48
C HIS A 201 18.62 -6.50 -11.20
N PRO A 202 17.45 -5.83 -11.27
CA PRO A 202 16.74 -5.39 -10.08
C PRO A 202 16.48 -6.55 -9.12
N ARG A 203 16.91 -6.39 -7.86
CA ARG A 203 16.76 -7.43 -6.84
C ARG A 203 15.29 -7.55 -6.42
N ILE A 204 14.78 -8.77 -6.39
CA ILE A 204 13.47 -9.13 -5.88
C ILE A 204 13.64 -9.80 -4.50
N SER A 205 12.78 -9.47 -3.54
CA SER A 205 12.86 -10.01 -2.18
C SER A 205 11.51 -10.10 -1.50
N THR A 206 11.40 -11.00 -0.52
CA THR A 206 10.34 -11.06 0.49
C THR A 206 10.67 -10.21 1.73
N ILE A 207 11.91 -9.74 1.86
CA ILE A 207 12.35 -8.80 2.91
C ILE A 207 12.16 -7.38 2.38
N ILE A 208 11.00 -6.81 2.70
CA ILE A 208 10.56 -5.51 2.18
C ILE A 208 10.95 -4.39 3.14
N PRO A 209 11.85 -3.48 2.74
CA PRO A 209 12.26 -2.37 3.61
C PRO A 209 11.14 -1.31 3.68
N VAL A 210 11.08 -0.54 4.77
CA VAL A 210 9.99 0.41 5.05
C VAL A 210 9.82 1.44 3.93
N GLU A 211 10.90 1.81 3.23
CA GLU A 211 10.87 2.78 2.14
C GLU A 211 9.97 2.34 0.99
N ASN A 212 9.80 1.03 0.76
CA ASN A 212 8.90 0.52 -0.27
C ASN A 212 7.43 0.78 0.10
N CYS A 213 7.05 0.57 1.37
CA CYS A 213 5.72 0.89 1.89
C CYS A 213 5.48 2.41 1.84
N LEU A 214 6.51 3.18 2.21
CA LEU A 214 6.45 4.64 2.19
C LEU A 214 6.23 5.22 0.81
N ARG A 215 6.52 4.53 -0.31
CA ARG A 215 6.19 5.03 -1.67
C ARG A 215 4.75 5.53 -1.78
N CYS A 216 3.83 4.88 -1.07
CA CYS A 216 2.42 5.22 -1.00
C CYS A 216 1.97 5.68 0.41
N HIS A 217 2.40 4.99 1.47
CA HIS A 217 2.00 5.28 2.86
C HIS A 217 2.69 6.50 3.51
N ASN A 218 3.22 7.41 2.68
CA ASN A 218 3.74 8.72 3.11
C ASN A 218 2.71 9.87 2.99
N ARG A 219 1.51 9.57 2.50
CA ARG A 219 0.39 10.52 2.31
C ARG A 219 -0.88 9.99 3.00
N SER A 220 -1.99 10.69 2.82
CA SER A 220 -3.29 10.38 3.44
C SER A 220 -3.18 10.42 4.96
N ALA A 221 -3.48 9.32 5.68
CA ALA A 221 -3.33 9.22 7.13
C ALA A 221 -1.88 9.33 7.63
N ARG A 222 -0.87 9.29 6.74
CA ARG A 222 0.57 9.43 7.05
C ARG A 222 1.11 8.39 8.04
N MET A 223 0.41 7.26 8.19
CA MET A 223 0.75 6.19 9.15
C MET A 223 2.20 5.72 9.03
N GLY A 224 2.71 5.56 7.80
CA GLY A 224 4.10 5.16 7.58
C GLY A 224 5.11 6.21 8.04
N LEU A 225 4.79 7.51 7.92
CA LEU A 225 5.66 8.58 8.44
C LEU A 225 5.59 8.62 9.97
N SER A 226 4.39 8.56 10.54
CA SER A 226 4.17 8.56 11.99
C SER A 226 4.90 7.43 12.70
N TYR A 227 4.89 6.22 12.10
CA TYR A 227 5.67 5.07 12.59
C TYR A 227 7.16 5.38 12.75
N LEU A 228 7.72 6.12 11.79
CA LEU A 228 9.12 6.57 11.81
C LEU A 228 9.37 7.81 12.66
N GLY A 229 8.34 8.38 13.30
CA GLY A 229 8.44 9.65 14.00
C GLY A 229 8.63 10.83 13.04
N ILE A 230 8.05 10.77 11.85
CA ILE A 230 8.10 11.84 10.86
C ILE A 230 6.72 12.49 10.78
N TYR A 231 6.68 13.82 10.91
CA TYR A 231 5.47 14.62 10.73
C TYR A 231 5.62 15.60 9.57
N GLU A 232 4.71 15.51 8.61
CA GLU A 232 4.64 16.44 7.48
C GLU A 232 4.12 17.81 7.95
N SER A 233 4.95 18.85 7.80
CA SER A 233 4.58 20.20 8.21
C SER A 233 3.72 20.92 7.16
N SER A 234 3.01 21.96 7.58
CA SER A 234 2.07 22.74 6.76
C SER A 234 2.71 23.60 5.66
N GLY A 235 3.97 23.33 5.27
CA GLY A 235 4.55 23.84 4.02
C GLY A 235 5.50 25.04 4.11
N TYR A 236 5.94 25.46 5.30
CA TYR A 236 6.73 26.69 5.47
C TYR A 236 8.23 26.48 5.70
N GLY A 237 8.71 25.23 5.58
CA GLY A 237 10.12 24.92 5.85
C GLY A 237 10.57 25.20 7.27
N THR A 238 9.63 25.22 8.22
CA THR A 238 9.90 25.37 9.64
C THR A 238 10.15 24.01 10.32
N PRO A 239 11.01 23.96 11.36
CA PRO A 239 11.88 25.05 11.80
C PRO A 239 12.95 25.39 10.74
N PHE A 240 13.21 26.69 10.55
CA PHE A 240 14.21 27.18 9.59
C PHE A 240 15.62 26.73 10.00
N HIS A 241 16.51 26.60 9.02
CA HIS A 241 17.93 26.39 9.23
C HIS A 241 18.68 27.68 8.91
N GLY A 242 18.98 28.47 9.94
CA GLY A 242 19.47 29.85 9.78
C GLY A 242 18.42 30.71 9.06
N SER A 243 18.83 31.40 8.00
CA SER A 243 17.96 32.20 7.13
C SER A 243 17.26 31.39 6.03
N SER A 244 17.48 30.06 5.97
CA SER A 244 16.97 29.20 4.90
C SER A 244 15.87 28.24 5.38
N PRO A 245 14.87 27.91 4.53
CA PRO A 245 13.90 26.85 4.82
C PRO A 245 14.60 25.51 5.08
N SER A 246 14.03 24.70 5.96
CA SER A 246 14.55 23.37 6.31
C SER A 246 14.93 22.53 5.09
N GLU A 247 16.06 21.84 5.16
CA GLU A 247 16.48 20.90 4.11
C GLU A 247 15.69 19.59 4.15
N LYS A 248 14.97 19.31 5.25
CA LYS A 248 14.17 18.10 5.45
C LYS A 248 12.93 18.14 4.57
N ARG A 249 12.99 17.45 3.43
CA ARG A 249 11.92 17.45 2.40
C ARG A 249 11.52 16.05 1.93
N LEU A 250 10.22 15.85 1.79
CA LEU A 250 9.59 14.75 1.07
C LEU A 250 9.36 15.13 -0.42
N THR A 251 8.92 14.15 -1.21
CA THR A 251 8.41 14.33 -2.58
C THR A 251 7.41 15.48 -2.65
N GLY A 252 7.49 16.29 -3.70
CA GLY A 252 6.57 17.41 -3.92
C GLY A 252 6.88 18.67 -3.08
N ARG A 253 8.14 18.84 -2.62
CA ARG A 253 8.59 19.99 -1.80
C ARG A 253 7.84 20.11 -0.47
N ARG A 254 7.43 18.99 0.11
CA ARG A 254 6.71 18.95 1.40
C ARG A 254 7.74 18.84 2.52
N PHE A 255 7.76 19.79 3.44
CA PHE A 255 8.69 19.80 4.55
C PHE A 255 8.22 18.88 5.67
N TYR A 256 9.14 18.42 6.50
CA TYR A 256 8.81 17.59 7.66
C TYR A 256 9.71 17.88 8.85
N MET A 257 9.20 17.52 10.03
CA MET A 257 9.94 17.53 11.29
C MET A 257 9.92 16.13 11.91
N ASN A 258 10.80 15.91 12.89
CA ASN A 258 10.88 14.66 13.62
C ASN A 258 10.11 14.79 14.94
N LEU A 259 9.34 13.76 15.27
CA LEU A 259 8.60 13.54 16.49
C LEU A 259 9.02 12.19 17.11
N PRO A 260 8.57 11.85 18.33
CA PRO A 260 8.76 10.51 18.86
C PRO A 260 8.20 9.46 17.90
N ALA A 261 9.06 8.56 17.45
CA ALA A 261 8.70 7.40 16.64
C ALA A 261 8.02 6.32 17.49
N ASP A 262 7.32 5.42 16.81
CA ASP A 262 6.75 4.23 17.43
C ASP A 262 7.84 3.40 18.14
N VAL A 263 7.53 2.84 19.30
CA VAL A 263 8.46 2.08 20.12
C VAL A 263 9.05 0.87 19.38
N HIS A 264 8.29 0.24 18.50
CA HIS A 264 8.74 -0.90 17.70
C HIS A 264 9.82 -0.49 16.69
N TRP A 265 9.66 0.68 16.06
CA TRP A 265 10.69 1.26 15.22
C TRP A 265 11.87 1.77 16.04
N LYS A 266 11.61 2.57 17.07
CA LYS A 266 12.63 3.25 17.88
C LYS A 266 13.60 2.26 18.54
N LYS A 267 13.09 1.15 19.08
CA LYS A 267 13.92 0.17 19.81
C LYS A 267 14.58 -0.86 18.91
N HIS A 268 13.86 -1.35 17.90
CA HIS A 268 14.27 -2.54 17.15
C HIS A 268 14.27 -2.33 15.63
N GLN A 269 13.85 -1.16 15.14
CA GLN A 269 13.74 -0.87 13.70
C GLN A 269 12.92 -1.94 12.96
N LEU A 270 11.83 -2.41 13.58
CA LEU A 270 10.96 -3.41 12.97
C LEU A 270 10.40 -2.86 11.65
N LEU A 271 10.47 -3.67 10.60
CA LEU A 271 9.89 -3.38 9.30
C LEU A 271 8.37 -3.49 9.34
N CYS A 272 7.68 -2.87 8.39
CA CYS A 272 6.22 -3.02 8.28
C CYS A 272 5.81 -4.50 8.18
N ILE A 273 6.61 -5.31 7.48
CA ILE A 273 6.37 -6.75 7.30
C ILE A 273 6.62 -7.59 8.56
N ASP A 274 7.27 -7.05 9.59
CA ASP A 274 7.44 -7.76 10.87
C ASP A 274 6.09 -7.93 11.59
N CYS A 275 5.15 -7.01 11.34
CA CYS A 275 3.78 -7.04 11.85
C CYS A 275 2.77 -7.44 10.75
N HIS A 276 2.78 -6.74 9.62
CA HIS A 276 1.81 -6.98 8.55
C HIS A 276 2.11 -8.26 7.78
N THR A 277 1.12 -9.13 7.73
CA THR A 277 1.15 -10.45 7.08
C THR A 277 0.92 -10.37 5.57
N GLY A 278 1.32 -11.43 4.86
CA GLY A 278 1.06 -11.53 3.42
C GLY A 278 -0.42 -11.55 3.06
N LYS A 279 -1.29 -12.20 3.86
CA LYS A 279 -2.74 -12.20 3.68
C LYS A 279 -3.38 -10.84 3.99
N GLY A 280 -2.99 -10.19 5.08
CA GLY A 280 -3.46 -8.84 5.40
C GLY A 280 -3.09 -7.78 4.36
N LEU A 281 -1.94 -7.93 3.70
CA LEU A 281 -1.49 -7.02 2.64
C LEU A 281 -2.01 -7.41 1.26
N MET A 282 -1.64 -8.59 0.75
CA MET A 282 -1.97 -9.05 -0.60
C MET A 282 -3.38 -9.62 -0.72
N GLY A 283 -4.19 -9.57 0.33
CA GLY A 283 -5.52 -10.17 0.37
C GLY A 283 -5.50 -11.66 0.70
N ASP A 284 -6.64 -12.16 1.16
CA ASP A 284 -6.93 -13.56 1.46
C ASP A 284 -7.77 -14.24 0.36
N GLY A 285 -8.15 -13.50 -0.69
CA GLY A 285 -9.01 -13.97 -1.77
C GLY A 285 -10.43 -13.40 -1.70
N ASN A 286 -10.82 -12.79 -0.59
CA ASN A 286 -12.11 -12.11 -0.47
C ASN A 286 -12.00 -10.66 -0.97
N ARG A 287 -13.15 -10.08 -1.35
CA ARG A 287 -13.29 -8.65 -1.62
C ARG A 287 -13.87 -8.00 -0.38
N TYR A 288 -13.21 -6.94 0.08
CA TYR A 288 -13.64 -6.15 1.22
C TYR A 288 -13.97 -4.73 0.77
N ASN A 289 -14.83 -4.05 1.52
CA ASN A 289 -15.13 -2.63 1.32
C ASN A 289 -14.37 -1.77 2.32
N HIS A 290 -14.12 -2.31 3.53
CA HIS A 290 -13.52 -1.56 4.62
C HIS A 290 -12.23 -2.21 5.13
N PHE A 291 -11.31 -1.39 5.64
CA PHE A 291 -9.95 -1.85 5.95
C PHE A 291 -9.93 -2.79 7.17
N GLU A 292 -10.79 -2.53 8.14
CA GLU A 292 -11.02 -3.33 9.35
C GLU A 292 -11.44 -4.77 9.04
N GLU A 293 -12.02 -5.00 7.85
CA GLU A 293 -12.40 -6.33 7.39
C GLU A 293 -11.17 -7.08 6.86
N GLN A 294 -10.24 -6.41 6.16
CA GLN A 294 -9.07 -7.06 5.58
C GLN A 294 -7.88 -7.17 6.54
N VAL A 295 -7.66 -6.15 7.37
CA VAL A 295 -6.51 -6.09 8.28
C VAL A 295 -6.69 -7.10 9.41
N GLU A 296 -5.74 -8.02 9.54
CA GLU A 296 -5.81 -9.11 10.53
C GLU A 296 -4.81 -8.97 11.68
N ILE A 297 -3.78 -8.14 11.53
CA ILE A 297 -2.78 -7.90 12.58
C ILE A 297 -3.38 -6.97 13.64
N THR A 298 -3.20 -7.33 14.90
CA THR A 298 -3.64 -6.53 16.05
C THR A 298 -2.54 -6.54 17.12
N CYS A 299 -2.66 -5.70 18.14
CA CYS A 299 -1.73 -5.68 19.28
C CYS A 299 -1.75 -7.02 20.01
N GLU A 300 -2.93 -7.58 20.21
CA GLU A 300 -3.20 -8.84 20.90
C GLU A 300 -2.57 -10.03 20.18
N ALA A 301 -2.49 -10.01 18.85
CA ALA A 301 -1.84 -11.08 18.08
C ALA A 301 -0.38 -11.34 18.49
N CYS A 302 0.31 -10.31 19.03
CA CYS A 302 1.67 -10.43 19.56
C CYS A 302 1.74 -10.34 21.08
N HIS A 303 0.96 -9.46 21.71
CA HIS A 303 1.05 -9.16 23.13
C HIS A 303 0.13 -10.04 24.00
N LEU A 304 -0.92 -10.62 23.42
CA LEU A 304 -1.77 -11.66 24.02
C LEU A 304 -1.85 -12.88 23.08
N PRO A 305 -0.70 -13.44 22.67
CA PRO A 305 -0.63 -14.34 21.54
C PRO A 305 -1.24 -15.71 21.84
N GLN A 306 -2.04 -16.21 20.91
CA GLN A 306 -2.43 -17.61 20.88
C GLN A 306 -1.39 -18.41 20.08
N PHE A 307 -0.69 -19.31 20.77
CA PHE A 307 0.32 -20.16 20.16
C PHE A 307 -0.26 -21.52 19.77
N ARG A 308 0.05 -21.97 18.55
CA ARG A 308 -0.25 -23.32 18.07
C ARG A 308 1.04 -24.01 17.64
N LEU A 309 1.15 -25.30 17.93
CA LEU A 309 2.28 -26.12 17.51
C LEU A 309 2.30 -26.19 15.98
N ILE A 310 3.48 -25.98 15.38
CA ILE A 310 3.66 -26.24 13.95
C ILE A 310 3.78 -27.74 13.77
N ASP A 311 2.83 -28.35 13.08
CA ASP A 311 2.94 -29.73 12.62
C ASP A 311 3.45 -29.80 11.17
N ASP A 312 3.42 -30.99 10.57
CA ASP A 312 3.87 -31.18 9.18
C ASP A 312 2.82 -30.72 8.14
N THR A 313 1.60 -30.39 8.57
CA THR A 313 0.52 -29.84 7.73
C THR A 313 0.55 -28.32 7.64
N ASP A 314 1.29 -27.63 8.51
CA ASP A 314 1.53 -26.18 8.52
C ASP A 314 2.46 -25.69 7.39
N ALA A 315 2.15 -26.09 6.16
CA ALA A 315 2.91 -25.77 4.94
C ALA A 315 3.08 -24.26 4.74
N ALA A 316 2.10 -23.45 5.18
CA ALA A 316 2.14 -22.00 5.00
C ALA A 316 3.26 -21.33 5.83
N ALA A 317 3.38 -21.65 7.12
CA ALA A 317 4.40 -21.07 7.98
C ALA A 317 5.81 -21.48 7.54
N ARG A 318 5.99 -22.77 7.21
CA ARG A 318 7.27 -23.31 6.70
C ARG A 318 7.67 -22.68 5.37
N LYS A 319 6.72 -22.52 4.44
CA LYS A 319 6.95 -21.84 3.16
C LYS A 319 7.37 -20.38 3.35
N LEU A 320 6.73 -19.65 4.27
CA LEU A 320 7.08 -18.26 4.56
C LEU A 320 8.47 -18.12 5.18
N ALA A 321 8.80 -18.96 6.17
CA ALA A 321 10.12 -18.99 6.78
C ALA A 321 11.21 -19.34 5.76
N SER A 322 11.00 -20.38 4.95
CA SER A 322 11.90 -20.77 3.86
C SER A 322 12.10 -19.65 2.83
N SER A 323 11.02 -19.01 2.38
CA SER A 323 11.06 -17.89 1.43
C SER A 323 11.72 -16.64 1.99
N ASN A 324 11.73 -16.47 3.31
CA ASN A 324 12.44 -15.39 4.00
C ASN A 324 13.94 -15.72 4.16
N GLY A 325 14.26 -16.98 4.50
CA GLY A 325 15.62 -17.49 4.62
C GLY A 325 16.45 -16.93 5.79
N LYS A 326 15.84 -16.13 6.68
CA LYS A 326 16.50 -15.58 7.89
C LYS A 326 15.94 -16.14 9.18
N ILE A 327 14.71 -16.62 9.16
CA ILE A 327 14.02 -17.18 10.32
C ILE A 327 13.90 -18.68 10.13
N MET A 328 14.38 -19.43 11.12
CA MET A 328 14.25 -20.88 11.17
C MET A 328 13.04 -21.28 12.01
N LEU A 329 12.39 -22.37 11.63
CA LEU A 329 11.32 -23.00 12.40
C LEU A 329 11.80 -24.38 12.84
N PRO A 330 12.30 -24.52 14.09
CA PRO A 330 12.72 -25.81 14.63
C PRO A 330 11.55 -26.80 14.70
N LYS A 331 11.86 -28.09 14.81
CA LYS A 331 10.85 -29.10 15.17
C LYS A 331 10.23 -28.76 16.53
N ASN A 332 8.94 -29.08 16.71
CA ASN A 332 8.18 -28.87 17.93
C ASN A 332 8.12 -27.40 18.40
N ILE A 333 8.15 -26.45 17.46
CA ILE A 333 7.98 -25.02 17.76
C ILE A 333 6.50 -24.64 17.68
N SER A 334 6.02 -23.79 18.59
CA SER A 334 4.72 -23.14 18.42
C SER A 334 4.89 -21.73 17.87
N ILE A 335 3.94 -21.26 17.07
CA ILE A 335 3.91 -19.87 16.56
C ILE A 335 2.59 -19.17 16.86
N ALA A 336 2.66 -17.86 16.96
CA ALA A 336 1.47 -17.02 17.09
C ALA A 336 0.73 -16.88 15.75
N HIS A 337 -0.53 -16.45 15.82
CA HIS A 337 -1.38 -16.23 14.66
C HIS A 337 -2.09 -14.88 14.75
N ALA A 338 -2.29 -14.25 13.60
CA ALA A 338 -3.13 -13.07 13.46
C ALA A 338 -4.63 -13.44 13.59
N LYS A 339 -5.51 -12.43 13.69
CA LYS A 339 -6.96 -12.61 13.92
C LYS A 339 -7.64 -13.56 12.91
N LYS A 340 -7.17 -13.60 11.67
CA LYS A 340 -7.67 -14.47 10.60
C LYS A 340 -6.77 -15.69 10.33
N ASN A 341 -6.12 -16.20 11.38
CA ASN A 341 -5.26 -17.39 11.37
C ASN A 341 -4.04 -17.31 10.44
N SER A 342 -3.57 -16.11 10.08
CA SER A 342 -2.29 -16.02 9.37
C SER A 342 -1.12 -16.27 10.30
N PRO A 343 -0.15 -17.10 9.90
CA PRO A 343 0.98 -17.46 10.75
C PRO A 343 1.93 -16.28 10.96
N LEU A 344 2.21 -15.98 12.22
CA LEU A 344 3.27 -15.06 12.64
C LEU A 344 4.52 -15.88 12.93
N TYR A 345 5.13 -16.42 11.87
CA TYR A 345 6.30 -17.33 11.97
C TYR A 345 7.54 -16.71 12.66
N ASN A 346 7.53 -15.39 12.84
CA ASN A 346 8.53 -14.63 13.58
C ASN A 346 8.25 -14.48 15.08
N LEU A 347 7.08 -14.90 15.59
CA LEU A 347 6.79 -14.93 17.02
C LEU A 347 6.62 -16.39 17.44
N GLN A 348 7.66 -16.92 18.09
CA GLN A 348 7.82 -18.33 18.37
C GLN A 348 7.81 -18.60 19.87
N ARG A 349 7.25 -19.73 20.27
CA ARG A 349 7.30 -20.24 21.64
C ARG A 349 7.93 -21.62 21.67
N LYS A 350 8.99 -21.74 22.46
CA LYS A 350 9.63 -23.01 22.81
C LYS A 350 9.59 -23.16 24.33
N ASN A 351 8.88 -24.17 24.82
CA ASN A 351 8.60 -24.35 26.25
C ASN A 351 7.95 -23.07 26.84
N LYS A 352 8.57 -22.46 27.86
CA LYS A 352 8.13 -21.20 28.49
C LYS A 352 8.72 -19.95 27.83
N SER A 353 9.69 -20.08 26.93
CA SER A 353 10.36 -18.95 26.31
C SER A 353 9.63 -18.51 25.05
N ILE A 354 9.36 -17.21 24.95
CA ILE A 354 8.78 -16.57 23.77
C ILE A 354 9.84 -15.67 23.16
N ASN A 355 10.07 -15.83 21.86
CA ASN A 355 11.08 -15.12 21.11
C ASN A 355 10.48 -14.53 19.84
N PHE A 356 10.86 -13.29 19.57
CA PHE A 356 10.52 -12.60 18.34
C PHE A 356 11.76 -12.50 17.44
N PHE A 357 11.62 -12.81 16.16
CA PHE A 357 12.71 -12.79 15.19
C PHE A 357 12.47 -11.71 14.15
N MET A 358 13.41 -10.77 13.99
CA MET A 358 13.29 -9.75 12.95
C MET A 358 13.42 -10.37 11.55
N LYS A 359 12.43 -10.20 10.68
CA LYS A 359 12.41 -10.79 9.32
C LYS A 359 13.54 -10.27 8.43
N LYS A 360 14.10 -9.09 8.74
CA LYS A 360 15.24 -8.51 8.02
C LYS A 360 16.55 -9.25 8.25
N SER A 361 16.84 -9.57 9.51
CA SER A 361 18.17 -10.01 9.96
C SER A 361 18.18 -11.42 10.54
N GLY A 362 17.03 -11.95 10.96
CA GLY A 362 16.95 -13.16 11.79
C GLY A 362 17.32 -12.90 13.25
N LYS A 363 17.58 -11.64 13.64
CA LYS A 363 17.96 -11.30 15.02
C LYS A 363 16.83 -11.66 15.98
N GLU A 364 17.18 -12.42 17.00
CA GLU A 364 16.31 -12.78 18.11
C GLU A 364 16.14 -11.61 19.08
N ILE A 365 14.91 -11.43 19.55
CA ILE A 365 14.51 -10.51 20.59
C ILE A 365 13.73 -11.35 21.60
N LYS A 366 14.25 -11.46 22.82
CA LYS A 366 13.51 -12.08 23.93
C LYS A 366 12.21 -11.30 24.12
N PHE A 367 11.08 -11.96 23.96
CA PHE A 367 9.78 -11.31 23.91
C PHE A 367 9.04 -11.54 25.23
N THR A 368 8.60 -10.45 25.84
CA THR A 368 7.76 -10.51 27.04
C THR A 368 6.34 -10.17 26.62
N PRO A 369 5.38 -11.11 26.75
CA PRO A 369 3.98 -10.83 26.46
C PRO A 369 3.42 -9.81 27.46
N LEU A 370 2.20 -9.34 27.20
CA LEU A 370 1.49 -8.43 28.08
C LEU A 370 1.37 -9.06 29.48
N ASP A 371 1.70 -8.28 30.50
CA ASP A 371 1.42 -8.63 31.89
C ASP A 371 -0.03 -8.22 32.22
N THR A 372 -0.93 -9.19 32.13
CA THR A 372 -2.36 -9.02 32.47
C THR A 372 -2.61 -9.02 33.98
N THR A 373 -1.62 -9.22 34.84
CA THR A 373 -1.82 -9.13 36.30
C THR A 373 -1.78 -7.68 36.79
N ARG A 374 -1.25 -6.77 35.97
CA ARG A 374 -1.16 -5.35 36.30
C ARG A 374 -2.56 -4.73 36.34
N ALA A 375 -2.88 -4.09 37.46
CA ALA A 375 -4.18 -3.45 37.67
C ALA A 375 -4.56 -2.47 36.55
N TYR A 376 -3.58 -1.74 36.00
CA TYR A 376 -3.81 -0.75 34.93
C TYR A 376 -4.24 -1.36 33.57
N HIS A 377 -4.10 -2.68 33.36
CA HIS A 377 -4.64 -3.37 32.19
C HIS A 377 -6.03 -3.98 32.43
N ASN A 378 -6.56 -3.93 33.66
CA ASN A 378 -7.87 -4.48 34.02
C ASN A 378 -8.69 -3.47 34.85
N LEU A 379 -8.51 -2.17 34.61
CA LEU A 379 -9.28 -1.15 35.31
C LEU A 379 -10.75 -1.25 34.92
N ARG A 380 -11.63 -1.27 35.93
CA ARG A 380 -13.07 -1.25 35.71
C ARG A 380 -13.47 0.01 34.93
N GLY A 381 -14.35 -0.15 33.94
CA GLY A 381 -14.78 0.93 33.04
C GLY A 381 -13.86 1.18 31.84
N HIS A 382 -12.75 0.45 31.72
CA HIS A 382 -11.77 0.56 30.63
C HIS A 382 -11.82 -0.62 29.65
N GLU A 383 -12.78 -1.53 29.80
CA GLU A 383 -12.89 -2.80 29.06
C GLU A 383 -13.09 -2.59 27.54
N ARG A 384 -13.63 -1.43 27.17
CA ARG A 384 -13.88 -1.05 25.78
C ARG A 384 -12.69 -0.35 25.12
N LEU A 385 -11.64 0.01 25.84
CA LEU A 385 -10.49 0.70 25.26
C LEU A 385 -9.65 -0.25 24.43
N ARG A 386 -9.36 0.14 23.18
CA ARG A 386 -8.30 -0.51 22.41
C ARG A 386 -6.92 -0.07 22.92
N CYS A 387 -5.90 -0.92 22.77
CA CYS A 387 -4.54 -0.60 23.19
C CYS A 387 -4.06 0.76 22.66
N GLN A 388 -4.42 1.12 21.41
CA GLN A 388 -4.07 2.39 20.79
C GLN A 388 -4.63 3.60 21.53
N ALA A 389 -5.80 3.50 22.17
CA ALA A 389 -6.39 4.59 22.93
C ALA A 389 -5.48 5.00 24.09
N CYS A 390 -4.81 4.03 24.71
CA CYS A 390 -3.89 4.23 25.82
C CYS A 390 -2.46 4.51 25.35
N HIS A 391 -1.99 3.88 24.28
CA HIS A 391 -0.56 3.88 23.92
C HIS A 391 -0.17 4.80 22.76
N SER A 392 -1.13 5.36 22.00
CA SER A 392 -0.83 6.29 20.92
C SER A 392 -0.46 7.68 21.45
N ARG A 393 0.76 8.14 21.17
CA ARG A 393 1.25 9.41 21.73
C ARG A 393 0.73 10.64 21.01
N TRP A 394 0.63 10.58 19.69
CA TRP A 394 0.21 11.70 18.86
C TRP A 394 -0.44 11.20 17.56
N MET A 395 -1.29 12.00 16.95
CA MET A 395 -1.96 11.67 15.69
C MET A 395 -1.90 12.88 14.75
N PRO A 396 -1.61 12.68 13.45
CA PRO A 396 -1.79 13.73 12.46
C PRO A 396 -3.27 14.13 12.38
N GLN A 397 -3.56 15.42 12.43
CA GLN A 397 -4.91 15.98 12.36
C GLN A 397 -4.99 17.05 11.27
N CYS A 398 -6.06 17.07 10.48
CA CYS A 398 -6.20 17.99 9.35
C CYS A 398 -7.52 18.79 9.42
N TYR A 399 -7.39 20.08 9.69
CA TYR A 399 -8.52 21.00 9.89
C TYR A 399 -8.60 22.05 8.78
N GLY A 400 -8.44 21.64 7.52
CA GLY A 400 -8.52 22.61 6.42
C GLY A 400 -7.95 22.11 5.09
N CYS A 401 -8.29 20.90 4.66
CA CYS A 401 -7.95 20.45 3.31
C CYS A 401 -8.88 21.13 2.29
N HIS A 402 -8.31 21.91 1.38
CA HIS A 402 -9.05 22.64 0.35
C HIS A 402 -8.72 22.06 -1.02
N TYR A 403 -9.76 21.68 -1.76
CA TYR A 403 -9.63 21.26 -3.15
C TYR A 403 -10.23 22.31 -4.07
N VAL A 404 -9.46 22.73 -5.06
CA VAL A 404 -9.94 23.61 -6.14
C VAL A 404 -9.90 22.84 -7.46
N TYR A 405 -11.07 22.67 -8.07
CA TYR A 405 -11.24 22.08 -9.39
C TYR A 405 -11.36 23.17 -10.47
N THR A 406 -10.47 23.15 -11.45
CA THR A 406 -10.47 24.08 -12.60
C THR A 406 -10.78 23.32 -13.88
N LYS A 407 -11.97 23.53 -14.47
CA LYS A 407 -12.50 22.72 -15.58
C LYS A 407 -11.65 22.81 -16.86
N SER A 408 -11.15 23.99 -17.22
CA SER A 408 -10.41 24.21 -18.47
C SER A 408 -8.97 23.69 -18.45
N GLU A 409 -8.39 23.49 -17.27
CA GLU A 409 -6.99 23.06 -17.14
C GLU A 409 -6.84 21.55 -17.28
N LYS A 410 -5.74 21.09 -17.86
CA LYS A 410 -5.43 19.66 -18.00
C LYS A 410 -4.58 19.15 -16.81
N GLN A 411 -4.87 17.95 -16.35
CA GLN A 411 -4.07 17.21 -15.35
C GLN A 411 -3.81 15.78 -15.82
N LYS A 412 -2.69 15.18 -15.40
CA LYS A 412 -2.44 13.76 -15.63
C LYS A 412 -3.48 12.93 -14.89
N ASP A 413 -4.17 12.09 -15.65
CA ASP A 413 -4.92 10.96 -15.13
C ASP A 413 -3.95 9.80 -14.91
N TRP A 414 -3.94 9.26 -13.70
CA TRP A 414 -3.05 8.16 -13.37
C TRP A 414 -3.54 6.84 -13.98
N ILE A 415 -4.84 6.57 -14.03
CA ILE A 415 -5.36 5.29 -14.55
C ILE A 415 -4.95 5.06 -16.01
N TRP A 416 -5.10 6.07 -16.87
CA TRP A 416 -4.74 5.96 -18.28
C TRP A 416 -3.37 6.56 -18.63
N GLY A 417 -2.69 7.20 -17.69
CA GLY A 417 -1.39 7.83 -17.90
C GLY A 417 -1.38 9.06 -18.81
N LYS A 418 -2.56 9.54 -19.25
CA LYS A 418 -2.73 10.67 -20.19
C LYS A 418 -3.25 11.91 -19.49
N LYS A 419 -3.04 13.09 -20.07
CA LYS A 419 -3.65 14.33 -19.57
C LYS A 419 -5.11 14.40 -19.99
N SER A 420 -6.01 14.68 -19.04
CA SER A 420 -7.44 14.94 -19.27
C SER A 420 -7.84 16.32 -18.72
N LEU A 421 -8.95 16.89 -19.20
CA LEU A 421 -9.50 18.16 -18.71
C LEU A 421 -9.95 18.06 -17.25
N GLY A 422 -9.92 19.17 -16.53
CA GLY A 422 -10.19 19.26 -15.11
C GLY A 422 -8.91 19.09 -14.27
N ARG A 423 -8.45 20.17 -13.62
CA ARG A 423 -7.30 20.14 -12.73
C ARG A 423 -7.71 20.36 -11.29
N TRP A 424 -7.23 19.49 -10.41
CA TRP A 424 -7.30 19.61 -8.97
C TRP A 424 -6.02 20.26 -8.42
N LYS A 425 -6.20 21.23 -7.53
CA LYS A 425 -5.16 21.73 -6.65
C LYS A 425 -5.59 21.51 -5.20
N GLU A 426 -4.73 20.86 -4.43
CA GLU A 426 -4.90 20.68 -2.99
C GLU A 426 -4.11 21.77 -2.27
N PHE A 427 -4.78 22.45 -1.34
CA PHE A 427 -4.17 23.36 -0.37
C PHE A 427 -4.49 22.82 1.02
N ARG A 428 -3.56 22.97 1.95
CA ARG A 428 -3.77 22.51 3.32
C ARG A 428 -3.55 23.68 4.24
N TYR A 429 -4.57 23.96 5.03
CA TYR A 429 -4.50 24.86 6.13
C TYR A 429 -4.58 24.02 7.40
N PHE A 430 -3.75 24.38 8.39
CA PHE A 430 -3.88 23.86 9.75
C PHE A 430 -3.80 22.33 9.89
N ILE A 431 -2.64 21.77 9.52
CA ILE A 431 -2.28 20.42 9.93
C ILE A 431 -1.64 20.50 11.31
N ARG A 432 -2.05 19.61 12.23
CA ARG A 432 -1.52 19.52 13.59
C ARG A 432 -1.02 18.10 13.91
N PHE A 433 -0.14 18.00 14.91
CA PHE A 433 0.25 16.75 15.56
C PHE A 433 -0.04 16.91 17.04
N GLU A 434 -1.10 16.28 17.53
CA GLU A 434 -1.57 16.48 18.91
C GLU A 434 -2.05 15.16 19.48
N ASN A 435 -2.36 15.16 20.78
CA ASN A 435 -2.94 14.00 21.43
C ASN A 435 -4.23 13.59 20.69
N PRO A 436 -4.43 12.28 20.45
CA PRO A 436 -5.59 11.83 19.70
C PRO A 436 -6.90 12.09 20.46
N THR A 437 -7.92 12.55 19.72
CA THR A 437 -9.31 12.47 20.19
C THR A 437 -9.72 11.00 20.25
N LEU A 438 -10.50 10.62 21.25
CA LEU A 438 -11.06 9.27 21.35
C LEU A 438 -12.52 9.27 20.91
N GLY A 439 -12.93 8.20 20.26
CA GLY A 439 -14.30 7.99 19.80
C GLY A 439 -14.68 6.52 19.86
N VAL A 440 -15.97 6.25 19.70
CA VAL A 440 -16.53 4.89 19.63
C VAL A 440 -16.46 4.41 18.19
N ASP A 441 -15.77 3.30 17.96
CA ASP A 441 -15.63 2.64 16.66
C ASP A 441 -16.82 1.72 16.34
N PHE A 442 -16.87 1.18 15.12
CA PHE A 442 -17.97 0.34 14.63
C PHE A 442 -18.23 -0.93 15.47
N ASP A 443 -17.24 -1.43 16.19
CA ASP A 443 -17.34 -2.60 17.08
C ASP A 443 -17.59 -2.23 18.55
N ASN A 444 -18.05 -1.00 18.81
CA ASN A 444 -18.35 -0.46 20.12
C ASN A 444 -17.12 -0.29 21.05
N THR A 445 -15.91 -0.36 20.50
CA THR A 445 -14.67 -0.08 21.24
C THR A 445 -14.27 1.40 21.16
N ILE A 446 -13.40 1.84 22.07
CA ILE A 446 -12.91 3.22 22.14
C ILE A 446 -11.49 3.26 21.55
N MET A 447 -11.27 4.11 20.56
CA MET A 447 -9.98 4.23 19.86
C MET A 447 -9.68 5.65 19.37
N PRO A 448 -8.44 5.93 18.88
CA PRO A 448 -8.09 7.21 18.30
C PRO A 448 -8.89 7.57 17.03
N PHE A 449 -9.37 8.80 16.97
CA PHE A 449 -9.99 9.42 15.81
C PHE A 449 -9.19 10.65 15.35
N SER A 450 -9.03 10.79 14.04
CA SER A 450 -8.46 11.99 13.43
C SER A 450 -9.52 12.77 12.66
N PRO A 451 -9.55 14.10 12.83
CA PRO A 451 -10.33 14.99 12.00
C PRO A 451 -9.74 15.20 10.62
N CYS A 452 -10.62 15.21 9.62
CA CYS A 452 -10.34 15.60 8.25
C CYS A 452 -11.42 16.56 7.76
N GLN A 453 -11.12 17.86 7.77
CA GLN A 453 -11.99 18.87 7.17
C GLN A 453 -11.68 19.02 5.69
N VAL A 454 -12.70 18.85 4.84
CA VAL A 454 -12.58 18.93 3.39
C VAL A 454 -13.54 20.00 2.84
N LEU A 455 -12.96 20.96 2.12
CA LEU A 455 -13.66 22.07 1.48
C LEU A 455 -13.41 22.03 -0.03
N VAL A 456 -14.47 21.99 -0.82
CA VAL A 456 -14.37 21.87 -2.27
C VAL A 456 -14.88 23.12 -2.96
N ARG A 457 -14.09 23.62 -3.91
CA ARG A 457 -14.45 24.74 -4.78
C ARG A 457 -14.22 24.38 -6.24
N THR A 458 -15.03 24.94 -7.12
CA THR A 458 -14.90 24.75 -8.57
C THR A 458 -14.78 26.10 -9.28
N ARG A 459 -14.22 26.08 -10.49
CA ARG A 459 -14.20 27.22 -11.41
C ARG A 459 -14.07 26.74 -12.86
N LYS A 460 -14.51 27.54 -13.83
CA LYS A 460 -14.43 27.16 -15.24
C LYS A 460 -13.00 27.34 -15.76
N THR A 461 -12.41 28.52 -15.54
CA THR A 461 -11.08 28.90 -16.01
C THR A 461 -10.14 29.27 -14.85
N ALA A 462 -8.84 29.46 -15.15
CA ALA A 462 -7.85 29.83 -14.14
C ALA A 462 -8.00 31.27 -13.62
N SER A 463 -8.61 32.16 -14.41
CA SER A 463 -8.90 33.55 -14.06
C SER A 463 -10.15 33.70 -13.18
N ASP A 464 -11.06 32.73 -13.24
CA ASP A 464 -12.29 32.78 -12.45
C ASP A 464 -12.02 32.60 -10.95
N ARG A 465 -12.80 33.31 -10.13
CA ARG A 465 -12.83 33.10 -8.68
C ARG A 465 -13.41 31.71 -8.36
N PRO A 466 -12.73 30.88 -7.55
CA PRO A 466 -13.29 29.59 -7.12
C PRO A 466 -14.56 29.77 -6.29
N VAL A 467 -15.64 29.10 -6.70
CA VAL A 467 -16.93 29.08 -6.00
C VAL A 467 -17.08 27.79 -5.19
N PRO A 468 -17.59 27.83 -3.95
CA PRO A 468 -17.89 26.62 -3.18
C PRO A 468 -18.90 25.73 -3.90
N THR A 469 -18.73 24.41 -3.82
CA THR A 469 -19.70 23.44 -4.35
C THR A 469 -20.84 23.12 -3.38
N GLY A 470 -20.82 23.70 -2.16
CA GLY A 470 -21.67 23.28 -1.05
C GLY A 470 -21.12 22.09 -0.25
N THR A 471 -20.17 21.34 -0.83
CA THR A 471 -19.47 20.21 -0.21
C THR A 471 -18.55 20.70 0.92
N LYS A 472 -19.03 20.59 2.16
CA LYS A 472 -18.26 20.82 3.38
C LYS A 472 -18.36 19.57 4.24
N HIS A 473 -17.27 18.82 4.37
CA HIS A 473 -17.24 17.65 5.22
C HIS A 473 -16.27 17.87 6.36
N MET A 474 -16.75 17.61 7.57
CA MET A 474 -15.90 17.34 8.72
C MET A 474 -16.00 15.83 8.99
N ILE A 475 -14.99 15.08 8.59
CA ILE A 475 -14.97 13.63 8.76
C ILE A 475 -14.10 13.31 9.96
N MET A 476 -14.62 12.52 10.88
CA MET A 476 -13.86 11.91 11.96
C MET A 476 -13.58 10.47 11.58
N SER A 477 -12.31 10.11 11.43
CA SER A 477 -11.90 8.78 10.98
C SER A 477 -11.13 8.05 12.07
N ALA A 478 -11.57 6.83 12.38
CA ALA A 478 -10.87 5.93 13.28
C ALA A 478 -9.69 5.27 12.55
N PHE A 479 -8.47 5.38 13.09
CA PHE A 479 -7.32 4.58 12.65
C PHE A 479 -6.18 4.56 13.67
N ASP A 480 -5.31 3.56 13.56
CA ASP A 480 -4.08 3.48 14.35
C ASP A 480 -3.03 4.48 13.83
N PRO A 481 -2.62 5.51 14.60
CA PRO A 481 -1.66 6.50 14.15
C PRO A 481 -0.23 5.96 14.01
N HIS A 482 0.06 4.74 14.49
CA HIS A 482 1.40 4.15 14.56
C HIS A 482 2.39 5.03 15.33
N THR A 483 1.97 5.48 16.51
CA THR A 483 2.78 6.31 17.43
C THR A 483 2.80 5.69 18.82
N THR A 484 2.80 4.36 18.87
CA THR A 484 2.73 3.57 20.10
C THR A 484 3.98 3.81 20.93
N LEU A 485 3.81 4.18 22.19
CA LEU A 485 4.89 4.25 23.18
C LEU A 485 4.69 3.21 24.29
N LYS A 486 5.78 2.92 25.01
CA LYS A 486 5.73 2.02 26.17
C LYS A 486 4.85 2.62 27.27
N GLU A 487 4.99 3.91 27.49
CA GLU A 487 4.21 4.68 28.46
C GLU A 487 2.81 4.95 27.89
N SER A 488 1.78 4.69 28.69
CA SER A 488 0.40 5.04 28.36
C SER A 488 0.13 6.53 28.60
N ARG A 489 -0.98 7.02 28.04
CA ARG A 489 -1.57 8.32 28.36
C ARG A 489 -1.99 8.35 29.83
N SER A 490 -1.89 9.53 30.45
CA SER A 490 -2.29 9.70 31.85
C SER A 490 -3.81 9.78 32.00
N CYS A 491 -4.33 9.48 33.19
CA CYS A 491 -5.76 9.60 33.47
C CYS A 491 -6.28 11.02 33.20
N ILE A 492 -5.49 12.05 33.49
CA ILE A 492 -5.85 13.45 33.25
C ILE A 492 -6.00 13.73 31.75
N ASP A 493 -5.12 13.17 30.91
CA ASP A 493 -5.17 13.35 29.46
C ASP A 493 -6.39 12.69 28.81
N CYS A 494 -6.97 11.68 29.46
CA CYS A 494 -8.21 11.04 28.98
C CYS A 494 -9.48 11.65 29.62
N HIS A 495 -9.49 11.89 30.93
CA HIS A 495 -10.70 12.26 31.68
C HIS A 495 -10.89 13.77 31.91
N ARG A 496 -9.85 14.58 31.71
CA ARG A 496 -9.91 16.05 31.92
C ARG A 496 -9.55 16.85 30.69
N ASN A 497 -9.13 16.20 29.61
CA ASN A 497 -8.84 16.85 28.35
C ASN A 497 -10.11 16.88 27.48
N PRO A 498 -10.77 18.04 27.29
CA PRO A 498 -12.01 18.12 26.52
C PRO A 498 -11.84 17.64 25.09
N LYS A 499 -10.67 17.85 24.48
CA LYS A 499 -10.39 17.38 23.12
C LYS A 499 -10.38 15.86 23.05
N THR A 500 -9.75 15.20 24.01
CA THR A 500 -9.72 13.74 24.08
C THR A 500 -11.13 13.16 24.25
N LEU A 501 -11.99 13.86 25.01
CA LEU A 501 -13.39 13.53 25.21
C LEU A 501 -14.31 13.90 24.03
N GLY A 502 -13.77 14.49 22.96
CA GLY A 502 -14.53 14.87 21.77
C GLY A 502 -15.28 16.20 21.85
N LEU A 503 -15.06 17.00 22.90
CA LEU A 503 -15.65 18.34 23.05
C LEU A 503 -14.92 19.41 22.24
N GLY A 504 -13.69 19.12 21.80
CA GLY A 504 -12.83 20.06 21.06
C GLY A 504 -11.79 20.74 21.95
N GLU A 505 -11.04 21.68 21.38
CA GLU A 505 -10.02 22.44 22.09
C GLU A 505 -10.68 23.45 23.04
N GLY A 506 -10.28 23.45 24.31
CA GLY A 506 -10.89 24.30 25.32
C GLY A 506 -10.48 23.92 26.73
N THR A 507 -11.15 24.53 27.69
CA THR A 507 -11.01 24.21 29.11
C THR A 507 -12.26 23.52 29.60
N LEU A 508 -12.09 22.36 30.25
CA LEU A 508 -13.17 21.66 30.92
C LEU A 508 -13.03 21.88 32.43
N THR A 509 -14.02 22.57 33.03
CA THR A 509 -14.03 22.87 34.47
C THR A 509 -15.23 22.20 35.14
N ARG A 510 -15.07 21.82 36.41
CA ARG A 510 -16.15 21.29 37.23
C ARG A 510 -16.38 22.23 38.42
N LYS A 511 -17.53 22.90 38.47
CA LYS A 511 -17.96 23.75 39.59
C LYS A 511 -19.27 23.21 40.15
N THR A 512 -19.36 23.06 41.48
CA THR A 512 -20.55 22.59 42.20
C THR A 512 -21.21 21.33 41.59
N GLY A 513 -20.39 20.38 41.13
CA GLY A 513 -20.85 19.13 40.51
C GLY A 513 -21.17 19.22 39.02
N LYS A 514 -21.36 20.42 38.45
CA LYS A 514 -21.64 20.65 37.03
C LYS A 514 -20.35 20.81 36.22
N TRP A 515 -20.29 20.15 35.06
CA TRP A 515 -19.21 20.33 34.09
C TRP A 515 -19.55 21.49 33.14
N THR A 516 -18.60 22.40 32.94
CA THR A 516 -18.67 23.50 31.98
C THR A 516 -17.47 23.46 31.07
N PHE A 517 -17.72 23.39 29.77
CA PHE A 517 -16.72 23.48 28.71
C PHE A 517 -16.70 24.90 28.15
N SER A 518 -15.50 25.47 28.04
CA SER A 518 -15.27 26.75 27.36
C SER A 518 -14.32 26.49 26.20
N SER A 519 -14.83 26.62 24.99
CA SER A 519 -14.04 26.46 23.75
C SER A 519 -12.97 27.55 23.65
N VAL A 520 -11.77 27.20 23.15
CA VAL A 520 -10.77 28.23 22.81
C VAL A 520 -11.17 29.05 21.58
N PHE A 521 -12.20 28.62 20.84
CA PHE A 521 -12.70 29.29 19.66
C PHE A 521 -13.96 30.14 19.92
N ASP A 522 -14.57 29.99 21.10
CA ASP A 522 -15.65 30.87 21.54
C ASP A 522 -15.02 32.13 22.15
N THR A 523 -14.55 33.02 21.28
CA THR A 523 -14.25 34.40 21.68
C THR A 523 -15.56 35.15 21.74
N SER A 524 -16.27 35.02 22.88
CA SER A 524 -17.27 36.00 23.30
C SER A 524 -16.61 37.31 23.69
#